data_AF-A0A959GQJ4-F1
#
_entry.id   AF-A0A959GQJ4-F1
#
_cell.length_a   1.000
_cell.length_b   1.000
_cell.length_c   1.000
_cell.angle_alpha   90.00
_cell.angle_beta   90.00
_cell.angle_gamma   90.00
#
_symmetry.space_group_name_H-M   'P 1'
#
loop_
_entity.id
_entity.type
_entity.pdbx_description
1 polymer ?
#
loop_
_entity_poly.entity_id
_entity_poly.type
_entity_poly.pdbx_seq_one_letter_code
_entity_poly.pdbx_strand_id
1 'polypeptide(L)'
;DRLLETMHQAMEGGSGADSPENDLEALLEGVRLMGEIDELILIADNYSDVRDIALLTQLRAPVRIVLAGADYGVNEDYLEIAYSTGGSIHTLEDDIYELSHLADGEVVKVGNYRYRVNRGKFIQLTD
;
A
#
# COMPACT_ATOMS: atom_id res chain seq x y z
N ASP A 1 -7.82 -0.62 -24.96
CA ASP A 1 -6.97 -0.21 -23.83
C ASP A 1 -7.83 -0.02 -22.58
N ARG A 2 -8.52 -1.09 -22.13
CA ARG A 2 -9.64 -1.02 -21.17
C ARG A 2 -9.18 -0.75 -19.72
N LEU A 3 -7.95 -1.15 -19.40
CA LEU A 3 -7.37 -0.95 -18.07
C LEU A 3 -7.18 0.54 -17.78
N LEU A 4 -6.52 1.27 -18.69
CA LEU A 4 -6.32 2.72 -18.55
C LEU A 4 -7.66 3.46 -18.47
N GLU A 5 -8.64 3.09 -19.30
CA GLU A 5 -9.98 3.68 -19.23
C GLU A 5 -10.66 3.45 -17.87
N THR A 6 -10.50 2.26 -17.30
CA THR A 6 -11.05 1.93 -15.97
C THR A 6 -10.36 2.74 -14.87
N MET A 7 -9.04 2.92 -14.96
CA MET A 7 -8.28 3.78 -14.04
C MET A 7 -8.73 5.24 -14.14
N HIS A 8 -8.94 5.75 -15.36
CA HIS A 8 -9.45 7.10 -15.56
C HIS A 8 -10.86 7.29 -14.98
N GLN A 9 -11.76 6.33 -15.19
CA GLN A 9 -13.11 6.38 -14.62
C GLN A 9 -13.09 6.38 -13.09
N ALA A 10 -12.20 5.60 -12.47
CA ALA A 10 -12.04 5.60 -11.01
C ALA A 10 -11.59 6.97 -10.49
N MET A 11 -10.60 7.60 -11.15
CA MET A 11 -10.13 8.94 -10.79
C MET A 11 -11.21 10.02 -10.95
N GLU A 12 -12.01 9.97 -12.02
CA GLU A 12 -13.10 10.94 -12.26
C GLU A 12 -14.28 10.76 -11.30
N GLY A 13 -14.44 9.57 -10.72
CA GLY A 13 -15.52 9.25 -9.78
C GLY A 13 -15.31 9.76 -8.36
N GLY A 14 -14.12 10.26 -8.03
CA GLY A 14 -13.75 10.73 -6.70
C GLY A 14 -13.33 12.20 -6.69
N SER A 15 -13.45 12.85 -5.54
CA SER A 15 -13.00 14.25 -5.37
C SER A 15 -12.11 14.50 -4.15
N GLY A 16 -11.76 13.46 -3.39
CA GLY A 16 -10.90 13.54 -2.17
C GLY A 16 -11.41 14.56 -1.15
N ALA A 17 -12.37 14.17 -0.31
CA ALA A 17 -12.96 15.11 0.67
C ALA A 17 -12.29 15.05 2.04
N ASP A 18 -12.29 13.88 2.67
CA ASP A 18 -11.57 13.64 3.93
C ASP A 18 -10.20 13.06 3.62
N SER A 19 -9.18 13.43 4.42
CA SER A 19 -7.78 13.17 4.09
C SER A 19 -7.45 11.67 4.02
N PRO A 20 -7.87 10.81 4.96
CA PRO A 20 -7.56 9.38 4.86
C PRO A 20 -8.34 8.69 3.74
N GLU A 21 -7.67 7.86 2.95
CA GLU A 21 -8.25 7.21 1.76
C GLU A 21 -8.79 5.81 2.09
N ASN A 22 -9.83 5.36 1.38
CA ASN A 22 -10.54 4.10 1.66
C ASN A 22 -9.92 2.89 0.93
N ASP A 23 -8.59 2.76 0.96
CA ASP A 23 -7.88 1.75 0.16
C ASP A 23 -8.25 0.32 0.55
N LEU A 24 -8.41 0.06 1.85
CA LEU A 24 -8.72 -1.29 2.34
C LEU A 24 -10.15 -1.71 1.98
N GLU A 25 -11.12 -0.81 2.05
CA GLU A 25 -12.48 -1.06 1.60
C GLU A 25 -12.51 -1.36 0.10
N ALA A 26 -11.77 -0.60 -0.71
CA ALA A 26 -11.65 -0.83 -2.14
C ALA A 26 -11.05 -2.21 -2.46
N LEU A 27 -9.97 -2.58 -1.76
CA LEU A 27 -9.34 -3.90 -1.90
C LEU A 27 -10.30 -5.03 -1.49
N LEU A 28 -10.97 -4.91 -0.35
CA LEU A 28 -11.93 -5.90 0.15
C LEU A 28 -13.14 -6.06 -0.77
N GLU A 29 -13.65 -4.96 -1.33
CA GLU A 29 -14.72 -5.01 -2.32
C GLU A 29 -14.25 -5.70 -3.62
N GLY A 30 -13.02 -5.43 -4.05
CA GLY A 30 -12.37 -6.14 -5.15
C GLY A 30 -12.34 -7.66 -4.92
N VAL A 31 -11.93 -8.11 -3.73
CA VAL A 31 -11.98 -9.53 -3.34
C VAL A 31 -13.40 -10.07 -3.40
N ARG A 32 -14.37 -9.33 -2.83
CA ARG A 32 -15.77 -9.76 -2.78
C ARG A 32 -16.38 -9.96 -4.17
N LEU A 33 -16.00 -9.12 -5.14
CA LEU A 33 -16.49 -9.17 -6.52
C LEU A 33 -15.84 -10.27 -7.34
N MET A 34 -14.54 -10.52 -7.13
CA MET A 34 -13.76 -11.48 -7.92
C MET A 34 -13.81 -12.92 -7.38
N GLY A 35 -14.04 -13.09 -6.07
CA GLY A 35 -14.02 -14.40 -5.43
C GLY A 35 -12.59 -14.80 -5.02
N GLU A 36 -12.13 -15.97 -5.49
CA GLU A 36 -10.76 -16.42 -5.25
C GLU A 36 -9.79 -15.64 -6.15
N ILE A 37 -8.73 -15.10 -5.55
CA ILE A 37 -7.76 -14.21 -6.19
C ILE A 37 -6.35 -14.57 -5.72
N ASP A 38 -5.41 -14.59 -6.67
CA ASP A 38 -3.99 -14.88 -6.39
C ASP A 38 -3.28 -13.67 -5.78
N GLU A 39 -3.58 -12.47 -6.26
CA GLU A 39 -3.02 -11.20 -5.79
C GLU A 39 -3.94 -10.01 -6.11
N LEU A 40 -3.69 -8.90 -5.43
CA LEU A 40 -4.35 -7.61 -5.66
C LEU A 40 -3.31 -6.59 -6.11
N ILE A 41 -3.71 -5.67 -6.98
CA ILE A 41 -2.91 -4.50 -7.35
C ILE A 41 -3.63 -3.25 -6.83
N LEU A 42 -3.00 -2.54 -5.91
CA LEU A 42 -3.42 -1.21 -5.46
C LEU A 42 -2.62 -0.16 -6.24
N ILE A 43 -3.28 0.84 -6.78
CA ILE A 43 -2.63 2.00 -7.41
C ILE A 43 -3.12 3.23 -6.66
N ALA A 44 -2.21 3.91 -5.99
CA ALA A 44 -2.53 5.02 -5.09
C ALA A 44 -1.46 6.12 -5.15
N ASP A 45 -1.79 7.29 -4.61
CA ASP A 45 -0.79 8.28 -4.25
C ASP A 45 -0.38 8.18 -2.77
N ASN A 46 0.79 8.72 -2.47
CA ASN A 46 1.44 8.60 -1.18
C ASN A 46 1.07 9.70 -0.18
N TYR A 47 0.12 10.60 -0.51
CA TYR A 47 -0.07 11.85 0.23
C TYR A 47 -0.99 11.73 1.44
N SER A 48 -1.63 10.58 1.63
CA SER A 48 -2.63 10.35 2.67
C SER A 48 -2.40 9.04 3.41
N ASP A 49 -2.79 9.01 4.68
CA ASP A 49 -2.90 7.79 5.48
C ASP A 49 -4.08 6.93 5.00
N VAL A 50 -4.05 5.65 5.32
CA VAL A 50 -5.10 4.70 4.94
C VAL A 50 -6.18 4.67 6.01
N ARG A 51 -7.44 4.90 5.60
CA ARG A 51 -8.59 4.81 6.49
C ARG A 51 -8.76 3.39 6.99
N ASP A 52 -9.18 3.29 8.26
CA ASP A 52 -9.59 2.04 8.88
C ASP A 52 -8.56 0.92 8.70
N ILE A 53 -7.26 1.25 8.88
CA ILE A 53 -6.13 0.31 8.77
C ILE A 53 -6.32 -1.01 9.54
N ALA A 54 -7.19 -1.02 10.56
CA ALA A 54 -7.62 -2.22 11.27
C ALA A 54 -8.27 -3.30 10.36
N LEU A 55 -8.84 -2.91 9.22
CA LEU A 55 -9.41 -3.81 8.20
C LEU A 55 -8.35 -4.69 7.51
N LEU A 56 -7.07 -4.33 7.59
CA LEU A 56 -5.96 -5.07 6.97
C LEU A 56 -5.94 -6.55 7.35
N THR A 57 -6.39 -6.87 8.57
CA THR A 57 -6.50 -8.25 9.08
C THR A 57 -7.45 -9.15 8.28
N GLN A 58 -8.31 -8.58 7.43
CA GLN A 58 -9.26 -9.29 6.59
C GLN A 58 -8.67 -9.67 5.22
N LEU A 59 -7.58 -9.02 4.79
CA LEU A 59 -6.92 -9.33 3.52
C LEU A 59 -6.07 -10.60 3.66
N ARG A 60 -6.15 -11.46 2.64
CA ARG A 60 -5.47 -12.77 2.59
C ARG A 60 -4.57 -12.94 1.36
N ALA A 61 -4.86 -12.21 0.29
CA ALA A 61 -4.05 -12.20 -0.91
C ALA A 61 -2.92 -11.16 -0.79
N PRO A 62 -1.74 -11.39 -1.37
CA PRO A 62 -0.70 -10.39 -1.51
C PRO A 62 -1.20 -9.13 -2.19
N VAL A 63 -0.84 -7.96 -1.65
CA VAL A 63 -1.17 -6.65 -2.24
C VAL A 63 0.09 -6.04 -2.86
N ARG A 64 0.09 -5.89 -4.18
CA ARG A 64 1.11 -5.19 -4.96
C ARG A 64 0.72 -3.72 -5.05
N ILE A 65 1.48 -2.82 -4.45
CA ILE A 65 1.11 -1.41 -4.36
C ILE A 65 2.00 -0.62 -5.33
N VAL A 66 1.38 0.00 -6.33
CA VAL A 66 2.02 0.97 -7.22
C VAL A 66 1.72 2.37 -6.66
N LEU A 67 2.76 3.07 -6.24
CA LEU A 67 2.64 4.27 -5.43
C LEU A 67 3.29 5.47 -6.11
N ALA A 68 2.51 6.53 -6.30
CA ALA A 68 2.99 7.82 -6.81
C ALA A 68 3.28 8.82 -5.68
N GLY A 69 4.25 9.72 -5.86
CA GLY A 69 4.54 10.79 -4.89
C GLY A 69 5.38 10.36 -3.68
N ALA A 70 6.21 9.33 -3.84
CA ALA A 70 7.10 8.81 -2.79
C ALA A 70 8.43 9.60 -2.63
N ASP A 71 8.51 10.81 -3.19
CA ASP A 71 9.72 11.65 -3.20
C ASP A 71 10.28 11.91 -1.79
N TYR A 72 9.39 11.94 -0.79
CA TYR A 72 9.70 12.24 0.61
C TYR A 72 9.63 11.03 1.54
N GLY A 73 9.64 9.83 0.97
CA GLY A 73 9.47 8.57 1.69
C GLY A 73 8.09 8.00 1.46
N VAL A 74 7.97 6.69 1.60
CA VAL A 74 6.71 5.95 1.50
C VAL A 74 5.94 6.10 2.82
N ASN A 75 4.63 6.36 2.72
CA ASN A 75 3.72 6.37 3.85
C ASN A 75 3.74 5.00 4.54
N GLU A 76 3.83 5.02 5.87
CA GLU A 76 3.99 3.83 6.70
C GLU A 76 2.85 2.84 6.51
N ASP A 77 1.60 3.29 6.33
CA ASP A 77 0.45 2.41 6.15
C ASP A 77 0.59 1.50 4.91
N TYR A 78 1.13 2.01 3.81
CA TYR A 78 1.38 1.17 2.62
C TYR A 78 2.47 0.14 2.88
N LEU A 79 3.53 0.49 3.61
CA LEU A 79 4.54 -0.48 4.04
C LEU A 79 3.94 -1.57 4.91
N GLU A 80 3.02 -1.22 5.81
CA GLU A 80 2.31 -2.16 6.67
C GLU A 80 1.40 -3.10 5.87
N ILE A 81 0.70 -2.59 4.85
CA ILE A 81 -0.14 -3.39 3.97
C ILE A 81 0.71 -4.39 3.19
N ALA A 82 1.78 -3.93 2.54
CA ALA A 82 2.69 -4.81 1.80
C ALA A 82 3.35 -5.85 2.71
N TYR A 83 3.82 -5.43 3.90
CA TYR A 83 4.38 -6.33 4.91
C TYR A 83 3.39 -7.41 5.34
N SER A 84 2.18 -7.02 5.74
CA SER A 84 1.19 -7.92 6.36
C SER A 84 0.58 -8.91 5.37
N THR A 85 0.56 -8.56 4.08
CA THR A 85 -0.05 -9.38 3.03
C THR A 85 0.97 -10.24 2.28
N GLY A 86 2.27 -10.10 2.54
CA GLY A 86 3.30 -10.71 1.68
C GLY A 86 3.39 -10.03 0.29
N GLY A 87 2.92 -8.79 0.22
CA GLY A 87 2.86 -7.95 -0.95
C GLY A 87 4.18 -7.23 -1.25
N SER A 88 4.10 -6.14 -2.02
CA SER A 88 5.25 -5.35 -2.44
C SER A 88 4.88 -3.88 -2.69
N ILE A 89 5.90 -3.01 -2.71
CA ILE A 89 5.78 -1.59 -3.04
C ILE A 89 6.55 -1.34 -4.33
N HIS A 90 5.96 -0.54 -5.22
CA HIS A 90 6.53 -0.12 -6.50
C HIS A 90 6.38 1.39 -6.61
N THR A 91 7.47 2.13 -6.56
CA THR A 91 7.48 3.57 -6.82
C THR A 91 7.95 3.82 -8.24
N LEU A 92 8.12 5.10 -8.62
CA LEU A 92 8.73 5.44 -9.90
C LEU A 92 10.22 5.03 -9.95
N GLU A 93 10.89 5.02 -8.79
CA GLU A 93 12.33 4.79 -8.66
C GLU A 93 12.72 3.38 -8.21
N ASP A 94 11.88 2.74 -7.38
CA ASP A 94 12.26 1.52 -6.66
C ASP A 94 11.14 0.47 -6.63
N ASP A 95 11.53 -0.80 -6.69
CA ASP A 95 10.68 -1.95 -6.42
C ASP A 95 11.12 -2.68 -5.14
N ILE A 96 10.19 -2.93 -4.21
CA ILE A 96 10.47 -3.54 -2.90
C ILE A 96 9.58 -4.77 -2.68
N TYR A 97 10.17 -5.97 -2.78
CA TYR A 97 9.42 -7.25 -2.86
C TYR A 97 9.35 -8.10 -1.58
N GLU A 98 10.16 -7.82 -0.55
CA GLU A 98 10.37 -8.78 0.56
C GLU A 98 10.16 -8.17 1.95
N LEU A 99 9.29 -7.17 2.07
CA LEU A 99 9.01 -6.52 3.36
C LEU A 99 8.54 -7.53 4.42
N SER A 100 7.75 -8.53 4.04
CA SER A 100 7.22 -9.55 4.96
C SER A 100 8.27 -10.44 5.63
N HIS A 101 9.52 -10.42 5.15
CA HIS A 101 10.63 -11.18 5.75
C HIS A 101 11.38 -10.40 6.84
N LEU A 102 11.10 -9.12 7.02
CA LEU A 102 11.77 -8.28 8.01
C LEU A 102 11.46 -8.78 9.42
N ALA A 103 12.50 -8.92 10.23
CA ALA A 103 12.36 -9.27 11.65
C ALA A 103 11.88 -8.07 12.47
N ASP A 104 11.22 -8.33 13.61
CA ASP A 104 10.83 -7.28 14.55
C ASP A 104 12.06 -6.45 14.99
N GLY A 105 11.97 -5.14 14.88
CA GLY A 105 13.05 -4.19 15.16
C GLY A 105 14.05 -3.97 14.01
N GLU A 106 13.94 -4.71 12.91
CA GLU A 106 14.80 -4.55 11.73
C GLU A 106 14.59 -3.18 11.07
N VAL A 107 15.65 -2.67 10.44
CA VAL A 107 15.63 -1.41 9.70
C VAL A 107 15.78 -1.70 8.22
N VAL A 108 14.80 -1.29 7.44
CA VAL A 108 14.81 -1.37 5.97
C VAL A 108 15.03 0.01 5.37
N LYS A 109 15.69 0.06 4.22
CA LYS A 109 15.83 1.27 3.41
C LYS A 109 14.87 1.19 2.23
N VAL A 110 14.04 2.21 2.05
CA VAL A 110 13.12 2.38 0.92
C VAL A 110 13.40 3.74 0.30
N GLY A 111 13.88 3.76 -0.95
CA GLY A 111 14.48 4.96 -1.53
C GLY A 111 15.61 5.51 -0.66
N ASN A 112 15.57 6.81 -0.34
CA ASN A 112 16.54 7.45 0.54
C ASN A 112 16.18 7.39 2.03
N TYR A 113 15.05 6.77 2.36
CA TYR A 113 14.46 6.80 3.69
C TYR A 113 14.67 5.46 4.40
N ARG A 114 14.77 5.52 5.73
CA ARG A 114 14.92 4.33 6.56
C ARG A 114 13.71 4.17 7.45
N TYR A 115 13.26 2.94 7.60
CA TYR A 115 12.10 2.59 8.40
C TYR A 115 12.46 1.46 9.35
N ARG A 116 12.01 1.56 10.59
CA ARG A 116 12.06 0.45 11.55
C ARG A 116 10.71 -0.24 11.59
N VAL A 117 10.70 -1.56 11.45
CA VAL A 117 9.49 -2.36 11.70
C VAL A 117 9.38 -2.71 13.18
N ASN A 118 8.18 -2.62 13.75
CA ASN A 118 7.85 -3.05 15.10
C ASN A 118 6.47 -3.71 15.09
N ARG A 119 6.43 -5.04 15.23
CA ARG A 119 5.21 -5.86 15.24
C ARG A 119 4.30 -5.58 14.05
N GLY A 120 4.91 -5.43 12.87
CA GLY A 120 4.22 -5.13 11.62
C GLY A 120 3.86 -3.67 11.39
N LYS A 121 4.16 -2.77 12.35
CA LYS A 121 4.06 -1.32 12.18
C LYS A 121 5.38 -0.74 11.69
N PHE A 122 5.34 0.24 10.79
CA PHE A 122 6.55 0.90 10.29
C PHE A 122 6.67 2.29 10.91
N ILE A 123 7.92 2.71 11.18
CA ILE A 123 8.21 4.07 11.65
C ILE A 123 9.41 4.58 10.87
N GLN A 124 9.24 5.69 10.17
CA GLN A 124 10.30 6.40 9.47
C GLN A 124 11.30 6.97 10.49
N LEU A 125 12.57 6.69 10.27
CA LEU A 125 13.66 7.20 11.09
C LEU A 125 14.10 8.55 10.53
N THR A 126 13.94 9.60 11.32
CA THR A 126 14.59 10.90 11.05
C THR A 126 15.99 10.87 11.65
N ASP A 127 17.01 11.18 10.85
CA ASP A 127 18.36 11.48 11.34
C ASP A 127 18.40 12.78 12.15
#